data_AF-A0AA88YIB2-F1
#
_entry.id   AF-A0AA88YIB2-F1
#
_cell.length_a   1.000
_cell.length_b   1.000
_cell.length_c   1.000
_cell.angle_alpha   90.00
_cell.angle_beta   90.00
_cell.angle_gamma   90.00
#
_symmetry.space_group_name_H-M   'P 1'
#
loop_
_entity.id
_entity.type
_entity.pdbx_description
1 polymer ?
#
loop_
_entity_poly.entity_id
_entity_poly.type
_entity_poly.pdbx_seq_one_letter_code
_entity_poly.pdbx_strand_id
1 'polypeptide(L)'
;MFPGNFPTIGLRGVLLYVRNELKAVEVESGSEFKESVWVKINLKDNDKLLLGCVYKSPSSTEENHKLLNDMVRNINAEDIYSHILVAGDFNFPDINWTTWNSQDKQSIDFIESLRDGYLGQMIDMIDKPTRFRINQTPSLLDLILV
;
A
#
# COMPACT_ATOMS: atom_id res chain seq x y z
N MET A 1 4.10 28.75 5.79
CA MET A 1 5.25 28.48 6.69
C MET A 1 4.85 27.28 7.54
N PHE A 2 5.52 26.15 7.37
CA PHE A 2 5.14 24.83 7.92
C PHE A 2 5.98 24.55 9.18
N PRO A 3 5.41 24.57 10.40
CA PRO A 3 6.16 24.33 11.62
C PRO A 3 5.78 22.97 12.22
N GLY A 4 5.95 21.89 11.44
CA GLY A 4 5.57 20.55 11.87
C GLY A 4 6.02 19.50 10.87
N ASN A 5 7.32 19.44 10.59
CA ASN A 5 7.90 18.23 9.99
C ASN A 5 7.88 17.17 11.08
N PHE A 6 7.14 16.08 10.88
CA PHE A 6 7.48 14.82 11.51
C PHE A 6 8.50 14.16 10.58
N PRO A 7 9.81 14.21 10.89
CA PRO A 7 10.76 13.41 10.15
C PRO A 7 10.72 12.04 10.80
N THR A 8 9.70 11.23 10.51
CA THR A 8 9.94 9.82 10.76
C THR A 8 10.88 9.30 9.70
N ILE A 9 11.91 8.65 10.20
CA ILE A 9 13.06 8.11 9.50
C ILE A 9 12.55 7.00 8.59
N GLY A 10 12.05 7.39 7.41
CA GLY A 10 11.70 6.47 6.35
C GLY A 10 12.96 5.74 5.90
N LEU A 11 13.16 4.51 6.37
CA LEU A 11 14.09 3.61 5.74
C LEU A 11 13.58 3.32 4.33
N ARG A 12 14.47 3.49 3.33
CA ARG A 12 14.26 3.23 1.89
C ARG A 12 13.01 3.88 1.26
N GLY A 13 13.03 5.21 1.14
CA GLY A 13 12.39 5.92 0.01
C GLY A 13 10.87 6.18 0.08
N VAL A 14 10.22 5.93 1.22
CA VAL A 14 8.77 6.18 1.41
C VAL A 14 8.54 7.36 2.35
N LEU A 15 7.54 8.21 2.04
CA LEU A 15 7.15 9.34 2.86
C LEU A 15 5.63 9.54 2.79
N LEU A 16 5.01 9.81 3.94
CA LEU A 16 3.64 10.29 4.05
C LEU A 16 3.62 11.75 4.49
N TYR A 17 3.02 12.62 3.67
CA TYR A 17 2.80 14.02 4.04
C TYR A 17 1.33 14.21 4.45
N VAL A 18 1.12 14.61 5.71
CA VAL A 18 -0.23 14.78 6.27
C VAL A 18 -0.47 16.24 6.62
N ARG A 19 -1.63 16.76 6.20
CA ARG A 19 -2.09 18.08 6.61
C ARG A 19 -2.38 18.09 8.12
N ASN A 20 -1.92 19.14 8.81
CA ASN A 20 -2.02 19.25 10.28
C ASN A 20 -3.45 19.10 10.81
N GLU A 21 -4.45 19.50 10.03
CA GLU A 21 -5.86 19.42 10.39
C GLU A 21 -6.37 17.98 10.54
N LEU A 22 -5.73 17.00 9.90
CA LEU A 22 -6.13 15.60 9.94
C LEU A 22 -5.67 14.86 11.22
N LYS A 23 -4.87 15.50 12.09
CA LYS A 23 -4.43 14.93 13.38
C LYS A 23 -3.97 13.47 13.28
N ALA A 24 -3.14 13.16 12.28
CA ALA A 24 -2.60 11.82 12.12
C ALA A 24 -1.58 11.50 13.20
N VAL A 25 -1.54 10.23 13.60
CA VAL A 25 -0.55 9.67 14.53
C VAL A 25 0.12 8.51 13.84
N GLU A 26 1.43 8.53 13.74
CA GLU A 26 2.19 7.40 13.22
C GLU A 26 2.00 6.15 14.06
N VAL A 27 1.94 5.00 13.39
CA VAL A 27 1.81 3.69 14.01
C VAL A 27 2.80 2.71 13.39
N GLU A 28 3.24 1.73 14.16
CA GLU A 28 4.01 0.63 13.61
C GLU A 28 3.08 -0.33 12.86
N SER A 29 3.57 -0.91 11.76
CA SER A 29 2.81 -1.91 11.01
C SER A 29 2.73 -3.27 11.71
N GLY A 30 3.57 -3.52 12.70
CA GLY A 30 3.79 -4.86 13.27
C GLY A 30 4.45 -5.85 12.29
N SER A 31 4.77 -5.42 11.07
CA SER A 31 5.35 -6.27 10.01
C SER A 31 6.87 -6.13 9.90
N GLU A 32 7.50 -7.19 9.41
CA GLU A 32 8.90 -7.19 9.03
C GLU A 32 9.15 -6.47 7.69
N PHE A 33 8.11 -6.22 6.89
CA PHE A 33 8.22 -5.44 5.65
C PHE A 33 8.54 -3.97 5.93
N LYS A 34 9.74 -3.51 5.54
CA LYS A 34 10.28 -2.19 5.93
C LYS A 34 10.03 -1.06 4.94
N GLU A 35 9.59 -1.36 3.72
CA GLU A 35 9.37 -0.33 2.69
C GLU A 35 7.93 0.22 2.77
N SER A 36 7.51 0.58 3.98
CA SER A 36 6.18 1.12 4.26
C SER A 36 6.15 2.10 5.43
N VAL A 37 5.22 3.03 5.42
CA VAL A 37 4.95 3.99 6.51
C VAL A 37 3.45 4.01 6.79
N TRP A 38 3.07 4.06 8.06
CA TRP A 38 1.69 3.90 8.48
C TRP A 38 1.27 5.00 9.45
N VAL A 39 0.07 5.54 9.26
CA VAL A 39 -0.52 6.51 10.17
C VAL A 39 -1.97 6.13 10.47
N LYS A 40 -2.39 6.39 11.70
CA LYS A 40 -3.78 6.35 12.13
C LYS A 40 -4.37 7.75 12.10
N ILE A 41 -5.58 7.87 11.54
CA ILE A 41 -6.39 9.08 11.57
C ILE A 41 -7.69 8.78 12.30
N ASN A 42 -7.99 9.55 13.36
CA ASN A 42 -9.29 9.45 14.04
C ASN A 42 -10.35 10.19 13.22
N LEU A 43 -11.45 9.51 12.91
CA LEU A 43 -12.58 10.02 12.16
C LEU A 43 -13.74 10.38 13.10
N LYS A 44 -14.92 10.67 12.54
CA LYS A 44 -16.15 10.89 13.31
C LYS A 44 -16.63 9.60 13.97
N ASP A 45 -17.48 9.72 14.98
CA ASP A 45 -18.18 8.58 15.59
C ASP A 45 -17.26 7.47 16.13
N ASN A 46 -16.02 7.83 16.52
CA ASN A 46 -14.93 6.94 16.96
C ASN A 46 -14.34 6.02 15.88
N ASP A 47 -14.69 6.23 14.62
CA ASP A 47 -14.04 5.54 13.51
C ASP A 47 -12.54 5.86 13.43
N LYS A 48 -11.77 4.90 12.94
CA LYS A 48 -10.32 5.02 12.79
C LYS A 48 -9.92 4.53 11.42
N LEU A 49 -9.25 5.39 10.67
CA LEU A 49 -8.62 5.05 9.41
C LEU A 49 -7.16 4.68 9.65
N LEU A 50 -6.76 3.48 9.24
CA LEU A 50 -5.37 3.14 9.01
C LEU A 50 -5.00 3.54 7.58
N LEU A 51 -4.01 4.43 7.45
CA LEU A 51 -3.47 4.87 6.17
C LEU A 51 -2.03 4.36 6.01
N GLY A 52 -1.79 3.52 5.01
CA GLY A 52 -0.48 3.00 4.66
C GLY A 52 0.05 3.59 3.36
N CYS A 53 1.35 3.89 3.33
CA CYS A 53 2.09 4.10 2.09
C CYS A 53 3.11 2.99 1.92
N VAL A 54 3.08 2.32 0.78
CA VAL A 54 3.92 1.15 0.48
C VAL A 54 4.72 1.40 -0.78
N TYR A 55 5.98 0.98 -0.78
CA TYR A 55 6.81 0.92 -1.97
C TYR A 55 7.44 -0.46 -2.10
N LYS A 56 7.20 -1.16 -3.19
CA LYS A 56 7.93 -2.39 -3.53
C LYS A 56 8.89 -2.09 -4.66
N SER A 57 10.19 -2.31 -4.45
CA SER A 57 11.16 -2.21 -5.55
C SER A 57 10.85 -3.22 -6.68
N PRO A 58 11.05 -2.84 -7.97
CA PRO A 58 10.96 -3.80 -9.08
C PRO A 58 12.03 -4.90 -8.99
N SER A 59 13.14 -4.64 -8.27
CA SER A 59 14.21 -5.61 -8.01
C SER A 59 14.14 -6.21 -6.60
N SER A 60 12.96 -6.21 -5.97
CA SER A 60 12.77 -6.81 -4.64
C SER A 60 13.03 -8.32 -4.67
N THR A 61 13.61 -8.84 -3.59
CA THR A 61 13.86 -10.27 -3.41
C THR A 61 12.57 -11.04 -3.15
N GLU A 62 12.59 -12.35 -3.39
CA GLU A 62 11.46 -13.24 -3.06
C GLU A 62 11.07 -13.16 -1.58
N GLU A 63 12.07 -13.04 -0.69
CA GLU A 63 11.81 -12.88 0.74
C GLU A 63 11.06 -11.58 1.04
N ASN A 64 11.45 -10.46 0.43
CA ASN A 64 10.76 -9.19 0.61
C ASN A 64 9.32 -9.24 0.04
N HIS A 65 9.06 -10.04 -0.99
CA HIS A 65 7.70 -10.27 -1.48
C HIS A 65 6.86 -11.06 -0.49
N LYS A 66 7.43 -12.07 0.17
CA LYS A 66 6.72 -12.79 1.25
C LYS A 66 6.37 -11.85 2.39
N LEU A 67 7.31 -11.02 2.83
CA LEU A 67 7.06 -10.03 3.88
C LEU A 67 5.95 -9.03 3.49
N LEU A 68 5.93 -8.57 2.23
CA LEU A 68 4.84 -7.75 1.70
C LEU A 68 3.50 -8.49 1.75
N ASN A 69 3.46 -9.73 1.25
CA ASN A 69 2.23 -10.53 1.22
C ASN A 69 1.72 -10.80 2.65
N ASP A 70 2.60 -11.16 3.58
CA ASP A 70 2.23 -11.42 4.97
C ASP A 70 1.73 -10.14 5.67
N MET A 71 2.33 -8.97 5.38
CA MET A 71 1.81 -7.69 5.85
C MET A 71 0.39 -7.44 5.33
N VAL A 72 0.16 -7.66 4.04
CA VAL A 72 -1.14 -7.44 3.38
C VAL A 72 -2.21 -8.38 3.91
N ARG A 73 -1.90 -9.68 4.09
CA ARG A 73 -2.84 -10.66 4.65
C ARG A 73 -3.32 -10.28 6.06
N ASN A 74 -2.40 -9.77 6.87
CA ASN A 74 -2.65 -9.55 8.30
C ASN A 74 -3.07 -8.12 8.65
N ILE A 75 -3.19 -7.24 7.66
CA ILE A 75 -3.50 -5.82 7.89
C ILE A 75 -4.82 -5.59 8.64
N ASN A 76 -5.79 -6.49 8.46
CA ASN A 76 -7.12 -6.47 9.06
C ASN A 76 -7.25 -7.41 10.29
N ALA A 77 -6.16 -8.02 10.78
CA ALA A 77 -6.24 -9.12 11.75
C ALA A 77 -6.73 -8.72 13.15
N GLU A 78 -6.46 -7.48 13.58
CA GLU A 78 -6.70 -7.06 14.97
C GLU A 78 -8.04 -6.36 15.22
N ASP A 79 -8.88 -6.14 14.19
CA ASP A 79 -10.17 -5.41 14.27
C ASP A 79 -10.09 -4.07 15.04
N ILE A 80 -8.95 -3.37 14.90
CA ILE A 80 -8.67 -2.10 15.60
C ILE A 80 -9.16 -0.90 14.80
N TYR A 81 -9.13 -1.01 13.48
CA TYR A 81 -9.39 0.07 12.53
C TYR A 81 -10.68 -0.22 11.78
N SER A 82 -11.60 0.75 11.77
CA SER A 82 -12.86 0.59 11.04
C SER A 82 -12.72 0.84 9.54
N HIS A 83 -11.63 1.49 9.12
CA HIS A 83 -11.32 1.75 7.71
C HIS A 83 -9.83 1.54 7.45
N ILE A 84 -9.50 1.03 6.27
CA ILE A 84 -8.12 0.88 5.79
C ILE A 84 -7.99 1.53 4.41
N LEU A 85 -6.89 2.24 4.19
CA LEU A 85 -6.46 2.68 2.88
C LEU A 85 -4.97 2.46 2.76
N VAL A 86 -4.54 1.70 1.76
CA VAL A 86 -3.12 1.51 1.44
C VAL A 86 -2.86 2.02 0.04
N ALA A 87 -1.85 2.86 -0.12
CA ALA A 87 -1.50 3.38 -1.43
C ALA A 87 0.02 3.31 -1.68
N GLY A 88 0.39 3.28 -2.95
CA GLY A 88 1.79 3.44 -3.35
C GLY A 88 2.16 2.58 -4.56
N ASP A 89 3.45 2.50 -4.84
CA ASP A 89 3.99 1.79 -6.02
C ASP A 89 4.34 0.34 -5.65
N PHE A 90 3.49 -0.58 -6.10
CA PHE A 90 3.64 -2.01 -5.82
C PHE A 90 4.46 -2.74 -6.89
N ASN A 91 4.82 -2.11 -8.01
CA ASN A 91 5.62 -2.71 -9.08
C ASN A 91 5.18 -4.14 -9.49
N PHE A 92 3.88 -4.37 -9.70
CA PHE A 92 3.33 -5.61 -10.29
C PHE A 92 2.74 -5.33 -11.70
N PRO A 93 3.60 -5.17 -12.73
CA PRO A 93 3.15 -4.79 -14.08
C PRO A 93 2.28 -5.85 -14.78
N ASP A 94 2.39 -7.12 -14.38
CA ASP A 94 1.76 -8.25 -15.07
C ASP A 94 0.34 -8.55 -14.56
N ILE A 95 -0.13 -7.83 -13.54
CA ILE A 95 -1.49 -7.99 -13.01
C ILE A 95 -2.49 -7.26 -13.92
N ASN A 96 -3.48 -8.00 -14.40
CA ASN A 96 -4.70 -7.43 -14.93
C ASN A 96 -5.65 -7.13 -13.77
N TRP A 97 -5.70 -5.87 -13.35
CA TRP A 97 -6.56 -5.42 -12.24
C TRP A 97 -8.06 -5.50 -12.55
N THR A 98 -8.48 -5.47 -13.82
CA THR A 98 -9.89 -5.64 -14.20
C THR A 98 -10.36 -7.07 -13.96
N THR A 99 -9.52 -8.05 -14.27
CA THR A 99 -9.87 -9.48 -14.14
C THR A 99 -9.22 -10.16 -12.93
N TRP A 100 -8.44 -9.43 -12.14
CA TRP A 100 -7.73 -9.92 -10.96
C TRP A 100 -6.91 -11.20 -11.23
N ASN A 101 -6.12 -11.19 -12.29
CA ASN A 101 -5.28 -12.33 -12.68
C ASN A 101 -3.90 -11.90 -13.20
N SER A 102 -2.97 -12.85 -13.23
CA SER A 102 -1.64 -12.73 -13.82
C SER A 102 -1.15 -14.12 -14.25
N GLN A 103 -0.13 -14.18 -15.10
CA GLN A 103 0.62 -15.40 -15.41
C GLN A 103 1.89 -15.54 -14.54
N ASP A 104 2.30 -14.45 -13.89
CA ASP A 104 3.45 -14.43 -13.00
C ASP A 104 3.07 -14.95 -11.60
N LYS A 105 3.89 -15.85 -11.06
CA LYS A 105 3.62 -16.48 -9.77
C LYS A 105 3.61 -15.48 -8.61
N GLN A 106 4.53 -14.51 -8.61
CA GLN A 106 4.61 -13.52 -7.51
C GLN A 106 3.39 -12.61 -7.52
N SER A 107 2.93 -12.22 -8.70
CA SER A 107 1.71 -11.46 -8.92
C SER A 107 0.46 -12.22 -8.47
N ILE A 108 0.37 -13.52 -8.75
CA ILE A 108 -0.71 -14.39 -8.25
C ILE A 108 -0.68 -14.45 -6.72
N ASP A 109 0.50 -14.73 -6.13
CA ASP A 109 0.65 -14.82 -4.68
C ASP A 109 0.28 -13.49 -3.98
N PHE A 110 0.56 -12.34 -4.61
CA PHE A 110 0.11 -11.02 -4.14
C PHE A 110 -1.42 -10.85 -4.24
N ILE A 111 -2.04 -11.24 -5.36
CA ILE A 111 -3.51 -11.21 -5.51
C ILE A 111 -4.19 -12.05 -4.42
N GLU A 112 -3.70 -13.26 -4.15
CA GLU A 112 -4.27 -14.09 -3.07
C GLU A 112 -4.07 -13.42 -1.70
N SER A 113 -2.92 -12.77 -1.46
CA SER A 113 -2.70 -12.03 -0.21
C SER A 113 -3.71 -10.89 -0.01
N LEU A 114 -4.09 -10.19 -1.07
CA LEU A 114 -5.13 -9.15 -1.02
C LEU A 114 -6.49 -9.76 -0.70
N ARG A 115 -6.83 -10.91 -1.29
CA ARG A 115 -8.09 -11.60 -1.00
C ARG A 115 -8.17 -12.07 0.45
N ASP A 116 -7.11 -12.67 0.96
CA ASP A 116 -7.01 -13.11 2.36
C ASP A 116 -7.13 -11.92 3.33
N GLY A 117 -6.56 -10.76 2.96
CA GLY A 117 -6.65 -9.51 3.70
C GLY A 117 -7.96 -8.73 3.49
N TYR A 118 -8.89 -9.25 2.68
CA TYR A 118 -10.14 -8.59 2.27
C TYR A 118 -9.94 -7.22 1.61
N LEU A 119 -8.85 -7.01 0.89
CA LEU A 119 -8.53 -5.76 0.20
C LEU A 119 -8.87 -5.81 -1.29
N GLY A 120 -9.50 -4.73 -1.77
CA GLY A 120 -9.78 -4.47 -3.17
C GLY A 120 -8.97 -3.30 -3.72
N GLN A 121 -8.49 -3.41 -4.95
CA GLN A 121 -8.00 -2.25 -5.71
C GLN A 121 -9.17 -1.35 -6.12
N MET A 122 -9.05 -0.04 -5.85
CA MET A 122 -10.03 0.97 -6.25
C MET A 122 -9.91 1.30 -7.75
N ILE A 123 -10.38 0.39 -8.60
CA ILE A 123 -10.29 0.51 -10.06
C ILE A 123 -11.01 1.77 -10.57
N ASP A 124 -12.15 2.15 -9.98
CA ASP A 124 -12.88 3.37 -10.38
C ASP A 124 -12.09 4.67 -10.15
N MET A 125 -11.06 4.63 -9.28
CA MET A 125 -10.16 5.75 -9.04
C MET A 125 -8.87 5.66 -9.87
N ILE A 126 -8.34 4.45 -10.05
CA ILE A 126 -7.11 4.20 -10.81
C ILE A 126 -7.30 2.98 -11.71
N ASP A 127 -7.74 3.24 -12.94
CA ASP A 127 -7.92 2.25 -14.02
C ASP A 127 -6.91 2.41 -15.17
N LYS A 128 -6.11 3.48 -15.16
CA LYS A 128 -5.17 3.83 -16.24
C LYS A 128 -3.72 3.58 -15.83
N PRO A 129 -2.83 3.31 -16.80
CA PRO A 129 -1.41 3.20 -16.54
C PRO A 129 -0.85 4.42 -15.81
N THR A 130 -0.01 4.16 -14.80
CA THR A 130 0.67 5.19 -14.01
C THR A 130 2.17 5.26 -14.33
N ARG A 131 2.69 4.23 -15.01
CA ARG A 131 4.08 4.15 -15.48
C ARG A 131 4.14 4.23 -17.02
N PHE A 132 4.92 5.18 -17.52
CA PHE A 132 5.22 5.32 -18.95
C PHE A 132 6.73 5.32 -19.18
N ARG A 133 7.21 4.42 -20.05
CA ARG A 133 8.63 4.32 -20.42
C ARG A 133 8.77 4.13 -21.93
N ILE A 134 9.82 4.71 -22.50
CA ILE A 134 10.12 4.57 -23.93
C ILE A 134 10.33 3.08 -24.25
N ASN A 135 9.67 2.60 -25.31
CA ASN A 135 9.71 1.21 -25.78
C ASN A 135 9.18 0.17 -24.78
N GLN A 136 8.32 0.56 -23.83
CA GLN A 136 7.63 -0.38 -22.94
C GLN A 136 6.12 -0.15 -22.99
N THR A 137 5.35 -1.22 -22.82
CA THR A 137 3.91 -1.12 -22.62
C THR A 137 3.63 -0.36 -21.32
N PRO A 138 2.77 0.66 -21.32
CA PRO A 138 2.38 1.34 -20.09
C PRO A 138 1.75 0.36 -19.09
N SER A 139 2.06 0.52 -17.81
CA SER A 139 1.57 -0.35 -16.74
C SER A 139 0.97 0.44 -15.58
N LEU A 140 0.00 -0.18 -14.90
CA LEU A 140 -0.59 0.31 -13.66
C LEU A 140 0.19 -0.28 -12.49
N LEU A 141 1.01 0.55 -11.83
CA LEU A 141 1.88 0.13 -10.72
C LEU A 141 1.51 0.79 -9.40
N ASP A 142 0.92 1.98 -9.46
CA ASP A 142 0.46 2.73 -8.30
C ASP A 142 -0.98 2.32 -7.97
N LEU A 143 -1.17 1.77 -6.78
CA LEU A 143 -2.45 1.18 -6.34
C LEU A 143 -3.06 1.98 -5.20
N ILE A 144 -4.38 1.86 -5.05
CA ILE A 144 -5.13 2.29 -3.86
C ILE A 144 -5.99 1.09 -3.45
N LEU A 145 -5.62 0.49 -2.33
CA LEU A 145 -6.23 -0.70 -1.76
C LEU A 145 -7.11 -0.29 -0.57
N VAL A 146 -8.33 -0.81 -0.52
CA VAL A 146 -9.32 -0.56 0.55
C VAL A 146 -10.08 -1.83 0.91
#